data_AF-A0A9D1JYQ7-F1
#
_entry.id   AF-A0A9D1JYQ7-F1
#
_cell.length_a   1.000
_cell.length_b   1.000
_cell.length_c   1.000
_cell.angle_alpha   90.00
_cell.angle_beta   90.00
_cell.angle_gamma   90.00
#
_symmetry.space_group_name_H-M   'P 1'
#
loop_
_entity.id
_entity.type
_entity.pdbx_description
1 polymer ?
#
loop_
_entity_poly.entity_id
_entity_poly.type
_entity_poly.pdbx_seq_one_letter_code
_entity_poly.pdbx_strand_id
1 'polypeptide(L)'
;MEKTVRVLDEQGNLLEATYPKRAKGLVKHGRARFVDEQTICLTCPPNRFLEETKMSEEYMEKFATDPAEFLKRIEEIQHDNGHIYQALATLEKIPSNHSDAPGSPEDVAGSAKAMAVAQVIECREATNQKLLDFYMTLYQNLTQQ
;
A
#
# COMPACT_ATOMS: atom_id res chain seq x y z
N MET A 1 -11.64 31.73 30.41
CA MET A 1 -12.06 31.09 29.14
C MET A 1 -13.23 30.21 29.47
N GLU A 2 -14.30 30.24 28.69
CA GLU A 2 -15.51 29.46 28.96
C GLU A 2 -15.47 28.11 28.23
N LYS A 3 -16.11 27.10 28.83
CA LYS A 3 -16.26 25.75 28.26
C LYS A 3 -17.42 25.77 27.25
N THR A 4 -17.15 26.16 26.01
CA THR A 4 -18.20 26.29 24.98
C THR A 4 -18.32 25.08 24.05
N VAL A 5 -17.38 24.13 24.09
CA VAL A 5 -17.40 22.97 23.19
C VAL A 5 -18.01 21.76 23.88
N ARG A 6 -19.06 21.18 23.30
CA ARG A 6 -19.72 19.97 23.81
C ARG A 6 -18.88 18.74 23.48
N VAL A 7 -18.84 17.79 24.40
CA VAL A 7 -18.07 16.55 24.26
C VAL A 7 -19.03 15.37 24.30
N LEU A 8 -18.91 14.46 23.34
CA LEU A 8 -19.67 13.22 23.26
C LEU A 8 -18.76 12.01 23.49
N ASP A 9 -19.28 10.98 24.15
CA ASP A 9 -18.63 9.67 24.24
C ASP A 9 -18.89 8.80 22.98
N GLU A 10 -18.54 7.52 23.06
CA GLU A 10 -18.68 6.54 21.97
C GLU A 10 -20.13 6.14 21.69
N GLN A 11 -20.99 6.26 22.69
CA GLN A 11 -22.41 5.90 22.66
C GLN A 11 -23.30 7.12 22.37
N GLY A 12 -22.71 8.31 22.20
CA GLY A 12 -23.41 9.55 21.92
C GLY A 12 -23.94 10.28 23.17
N ASN A 13 -23.50 9.88 24.38
CA ASN A 13 -23.86 10.58 25.60
C ASN A 13 -23.06 11.87 25.76
N LEU A 14 -23.73 12.88 26.29
CA LEU A 14 -23.14 14.18 26.57
C LEU A 14 -22.28 14.14 27.82
N LEU A 15 -21.00 14.48 27.63
CA LEU A 15 -20.03 14.71 28.68
C LEU A 15 -19.90 16.19 29.01
N GLU A 16 -19.06 16.49 29.99
CA GLU A 16 -18.77 17.86 30.38
C GLU A 16 -18.14 18.66 29.22
N ALA A 17 -18.62 19.89 29.03
CA ALA A 17 -18.09 20.78 28.02
C ALA A 17 -16.59 21.07 28.25
N THR A 18 -15.86 21.35 27.18
CA THR A 18 -14.42 21.63 27.20
C THR A 18 -14.09 22.96 26.53
N TYR A 19 -12.82 23.36 26.67
CA TYR A 19 -12.32 24.62 26.10
C TYR A 19 -12.00 24.45 24.60
N PRO A 20 -12.30 25.45 23.75
CA PRO A 20 -12.02 25.39 22.30
C PRO A 20 -10.59 25.01 21.94
N LYS A 21 -9.59 25.54 22.66
CA LYS A 21 -8.18 25.21 22.44
C LYS A 21 -7.87 23.74 22.71
N ARG A 22 -8.47 23.18 23.77
CA ARG A 22 -8.30 21.77 24.14
C ARG A 22 -9.01 20.87 23.14
N ALA A 23 -10.21 21.22 22.70
CA ALA A 23 -10.94 20.49 21.66
C ALA A 23 -10.13 20.41 20.35
N LYS A 24 -9.60 21.55 19.87
CA LYS A 24 -8.73 21.59 18.69
C LYS A 24 -7.48 20.72 18.86
N GLY A 25 -6.87 20.71 20.05
CA GLY A 25 -5.73 19.86 20.35
C GLY A 25 -6.08 18.37 20.30
N LEU A 26 -7.21 17.97 20.88
CA LEU A 26 -7.67 16.58 20.85
C LEU A 26 -7.92 16.09 19.41
N VAL A 27 -8.52 16.93 18.58
CA VAL A 27 -8.77 16.61 17.16
C VAL A 27 -7.46 16.55 16.36
N LYS A 28 -6.55 17.52 16.56
CA LYS A 28 -5.24 17.54 15.89
C LYS A 28 -4.41 16.28 16.17
N HIS A 29 -4.51 15.73 17.38
CA HIS A 29 -3.78 14.52 17.79
C HIS A 29 -4.57 13.22 17.58
N GLY A 30 -5.69 13.27 16.84
CA GLY A 30 -6.47 12.09 16.48
C GLY A 30 -7.22 11.42 17.64
N ARG A 31 -7.37 12.11 18.79
CA ARG A 31 -8.06 11.60 19.99
C ARG A 31 -9.54 11.95 20.03
N ALA A 32 -10.03 12.74 19.07
CA ALA A 32 -11.42 13.12 18.92
C ALA A 32 -11.70 13.55 17.47
N ARG A 33 -12.96 13.63 17.08
CA ARG A 33 -13.41 14.23 15.81
C ARG A 33 -14.46 15.31 16.04
N PHE A 34 -14.48 16.35 15.20
CA PHE A 34 -15.60 17.29 15.19
C PHE A 34 -16.82 16.61 14.58
N VAL A 35 -17.91 16.57 15.33
CA VAL A 35 -19.24 16.16 14.84
C VAL A 35 -19.96 17.37 14.27
N ASP A 36 -19.71 18.54 14.86
CA ASP A 36 -20.27 19.84 14.46
C ASP A 36 -19.30 20.97 14.88
N GLU A 37 -19.57 22.22 14.50
CA GLU A 37 -18.73 23.39 14.76
C GLU A 37 -18.38 23.58 16.26
N GLN A 38 -19.27 23.16 17.16
CA GLN A 38 -19.11 23.28 18.62
C GLN A 38 -19.21 21.95 19.36
N THR A 39 -19.10 20.81 18.66
CA THR A 39 -19.25 19.49 19.27
C THR A 39 -18.16 18.53 18.81
N ILE A 40 -17.45 17.92 19.75
CA ILE A 40 -16.46 16.86 19.50
C ILE A 40 -16.92 15.52 20.06
N CYS A 41 -16.54 14.42 19.42
CA CYS A 41 -16.73 13.06 19.90
C CYS A 41 -15.37 12.42 20.18
N LEU A 42 -15.21 11.82 21.36
CA LEU A 42 -13.94 11.25 21.84
C LEU A 42 -13.56 9.93 21.18
N THR A 43 -14.40 9.37 20.31
CA THR A 43 -14.06 8.17 19.54
C THR A 43 -13.52 8.50 18.16
N CYS A 44 -12.56 7.70 17.73
CA CYS A 44 -12.48 7.26 16.35
C CYS A 44 -13.38 6.00 16.26
N PRO A 45 -14.35 5.86 15.34
CA PRO A 45 -14.98 4.56 15.13
C PRO A 45 -13.85 3.55 14.88
N PRO A 46 -13.95 2.30 15.37
CA PRO A 46 -12.93 1.31 15.08
C PRO A 46 -12.77 1.25 13.57
N ASN A 47 -11.62 1.71 13.09
CA ASN A 47 -11.28 1.55 11.70
C ASN A 47 -11.02 0.05 11.57
N ARG A 48 -12.05 -0.73 11.20
CA ARG A 48 -11.93 -2.19 10.98
C ARG A 48 -10.88 -2.55 9.92
N PHE A 49 -10.30 -1.55 9.25
CA PHE A 49 -9.25 -1.67 8.25
C PHE A 49 -7.87 -1.19 8.71
N LEU A 50 -7.71 -0.78 9.97
CA LEU A 50 -6.39 -0.63 10.59
C LEU A 50 -6.28 -1.66 11.69
N GLU A 51 -6.33 -2.93 11.31
CA GLU A 51 -5.67 -3.94 12.13
C GLU A 51 -4.23 -3.46 12.31
N GLU A 52 -3.88 -3.18 13.56
CA GLU A 52 -2.50 -3.08 13.98
C GLU A 52 -1.77 -4.27 13.36
N THR A 53 -0.85 -4.01 12.44
CA THR A 53 0.12 -5.03 12.01
C THR A 53 1.07 -5.25 13.18
N LYS A 54 0.54 -5.73 14.31
CA LYS A 54 1.31 -6.49 15.28
C LYS A 54 1.66 -7.77 14.54
N MET A 55 2.82 -7.75 13.88
CA MET A 55 3.55 -8.98 13.63
C MET A 55 3.64 -9.67 15.00
N SER A 56 2.83 -10.70 15.22
CA SER A 56 2.90 -11.47 16.45
C SER A 56 4.33 -12.00 16.59
N GLU A 57 4.82 -12.06 17.82
CA GLU A 57 6.14 -12.63 18.14
C GLU A 57 6.29 -14.06 17.59
N GLU A 58 5.18 -14.77 17.40
CA GLU A 58 5.11 -16.07 16.73
C GLU A 58 5.58 -16.04 15.25
N TYR A 59 5.36 -14.93 14.53
CA TYR A 59 5.91 -14.75 13.18
C TYR A 59 7.42 -14.47 13.24
N MET A 60 7.90 -13.72 14.22
CA MET A 60 9.34 -13.43 14.39
C MET A 60 10.12 -14.68 14.78
N GLU A 61 9.55 -15.58 15.59
CA GLU A 61 10.19 -16.83 16.00
C GLU A 61 10.20 -17.88 14.87
N LYS A 62 9.16 -17.90 14.01
CA LYS A 62 9.18 -18.67 12.75
C LYS A 62 10.19 -18.14 11.74
N PHE A 63 10.51 -16.85 11.81
CA PHE A 63 11.55 -16.21 11.00
C PHE A 63 12.87 -15.96 11.75
N ALA A 64 13.12 -16.67 12.86
CA ALA A 64 14.46 -16.82 13.44
C ALA A 64 15.35 -17.68 12.52
N THR A 65 15.25 -17.43 11.22
CA THR A 65 15.67 -18.28 10.15
C THR A 65 17.13 -18.03 9.86
N ASP A 66 17.85 -19.13 9.71
CA ASP A 66 19.11 -19.18 9.01
C ASP A 66 19.08 -18.23 7.79
N PRO A 67 20.04 -17.29 7.66
CA PRO A 67 20.19 -16.44 6.48
C PRO A 67 20.05 -17.21 5.15
N ALA A 68 20.41 -18.50 5.13
CA ALA A 68 20.20 -19.37 3.98
C ALA A 68 18.73 -19.56 3.56
N GLU A 69 17.79 -19.68 4.51
CA GLU A 69 16.36 -19.78 4.17
C GLU A 69 15.81 -18.47 3.60
N PHE A 70 16.27 -17.32 4.10
CA PHE A 70 15.85 -16.03 3.58
C PHE A 70 16.30 -15.84 2.12
N LEU A 71 17.56 -16.18 1.83
CA LEU A 71 18.09 -16.16 0.47
C LEU A 71 17.35 -17.14 -0.45
N LYS A 72 16.98 -18.33 0.05
CA LYS A 72 16.17 -19.29 -0.70
C LYS A 72 14.79 -18.75 -1.07
N ARG A 73 14.11 -18.05 -0.14
CA ARG A 73 12.82 -17.40 -0.44
C ARG A 73 12.93 -16.30 -1.49
N ILE A 74 14.04 -15.56 -1.48
CA ILE A 74 14.31 -14.56 -2.53
C ILE A 74 14.51 -15.23 -3.89
N GLU A 75 15.24 -16.35 -3.94
CA GLU A 75 15.43 -17.13 -5.17
C GLU A 75 14.10 -17.64 -5.73
N GLU A 76 13.19 -18.10 -4.87
CA GLU A 76 11.83 -18.51 -5.26
C GLU A 76 11.06 -17.36 -5.93
N ILE A 77 11.11 -16.14 -5.37
CA ILE A 77 10.47 -14.95 -5.95
C ILE A 77 11.11 -14.55 -7.29
N GLN A 78 12.43 -14.70 -7.41
CA GLN A 78 13.14 -14.41 -8.65
C GLN A 78 12.70 -15.34 -9.78
N HIS A 79 12.48 -16.62 -9.48
CA HIS A 79 12.08 -17.62 -10.46
C HIS A 79 10.56 -17.65 -10.74
N ASP A 80 9.73 -17.11 -9.84
CA ASP A 80 8.29 -16.99 -10.07
C ASP A 80 7.97 -15.91 -11.13
N ASN A 81 8.03 -16.33 -12.40
CA ASN A 81 7.63 -15.55 -13.56
C ASN A 81 6.33 -16.08 -14.20
N GLY A 82 5.72 -17.11 -13.63
CA GLY A 82 4.58 -17.81 -14.24
C GLY A 82 3.40 -16.88 -14.50
N HIS A 83 3.09 -16.03 -13.52
CA HIS A 83 2.02 -15.04 -13.62
C HIS A 83 2.28 -13.98 -14.71
N ILE A 84 3.54 -13.63 -14.97
CA ILE A 84 3.94 -12.67 -16.02
C ILE A 84 3.65 -13.28 -17.40
N TYR A 85 4.10 -14.52 -17.63
CA TYR A 85 3.85 -15.19 -18.91
C TYR A 85 2.34 -15.39 -19.16
N GLN A 86 1.57 -15.69 -18.12
CA GLN A 86 0.12 -15.76 -18.21
C GLN A 86 -0.51 -14.41 -18.58
N ALA A 87 -0.06 -13.31 -17.96
CA ALA A 87 -0.53 -11.97 -18.28
C ALA A 87 -0.21 -11.58 -19.74
N LEU A 88 1.02 -11.84 -20.20
CA LEU A 88 1.44 -11.57 -21.58
C LEU A 88 0.64 -12.42 -22.59
N ALA A 89 0.43 -13.71 -22.32
CA ALA A 89 -0.40 -14.57 -23.15
C ALA A 89 -1.87 -14.11 -23.20
N THR A 90 -2.37 -13.50 -22.13
CA THR A 90 -3.71 -12.91 -22.10
C THR A 90 -3.78 -11.64 -22.96
N LEU A 91 -2.76 -10.80 -22.90
CA LEU A 91 -2.63 -9.61 -23.74
C LEU A 91 -2.51 -9.98 -25.23
N GLU A 92 -1.83 -11.09 -25.56
CA GLU A 92 -1.69 -11.56 -26.93
C GLU A 92 -3.05 -11.84 -27.59
N LYS A 93 -3.99 -12.42 -26.84
CA LYS A 93 -5.33 -12.78 -27.31
C LYS A 93 -6.26 -11.60 -27.55
N ILE A 94 -5.88 -10.39 -27.13
CA ILE A 94 -6.66 -9.18 -27.41
C ILE A 94 -6.49 -8.86 -28.90
N PRO A 95 -7.58 -8.89 -29.70
CA PRO A 95 -7.50 -8.58 -31.13
C PRO A 95 -7.21 -7.09 -31.32
N SER A 96 -6.22 -6.79 -32.16
CA SER A 96 -5.95 -5.44 -32.65
C SER A 96 -6.65 -5.24 -33.99
N ASN A 97 -7.35 -4.11 -34.14
CA ASN A 97 -8.05 -3.76 -35.37
C ASN A 97 -7.17 -2.79 -36.16
N HIS A 98 -6.04 -3.27 -36.67
CA HIS A 98 -5.20 -2.47 -37.55
C HIS A 98 -5.78 -2.51 -38.96
N SER A 99 -6.11 -1.34 -39.53
CA SER A 99 -6.52 -1.24 -40.93
C SER A 99 -5.75 -0.10 -41.60
N ASP A 100 -4.99 -0.44 -42.64
CA ASP A 100 -4.11 0.49 -43.36
C ASP A 100 -4.86 1.42 -44.34
N ALA A 101 -6.19 1.44 -44.26
CA ALA A 101 -7.02 2.27 -45.13
C ALA A 101 -6.94 3.76 -44.73
N PRO A 102 -6.93 4.69 -45.70
CA PRO A 102 -7.02 6.12 -45.39
C PRO A 102 -8.34 6.44 -44.68
N GLY A 103 -8.26 7.00 -43.46
CA GLY A 103 -9.43 7.39 -42.65
C GLY A 103 -9.94 6.30 -41.69
N SER A 104 -9.23 5.19 -41.54
CA SER A 104 -9.51 4.19 -40.50
C SER A 104 -9.46 4.80 -39.09
N PRO A 105 -10.29 4.30 -38.15
CA PRO A 105 -10.10 4.57 -36.73
C PRO A 105 -8.70 4.11 -36.26
N GLU A 106 -8.09 4.89 -35.37
CA GLU A 106 -6.81 4.53 -34.74
C GLU A 106 -6.93 3.18 -34.00
N ASP A 107 -5.88 2.35 -34.04
CA ASP A 107 -5.84 1.06 -33.36
C ASP A 107 -5.60 1.22 -31.86
N VAL A 108 -6.62 1.74 -31.18
CA VAL A 108 -6.62 1.97 -29.72
C VAL A 108 -6.33 0.68 -28.96
N ALA A 109 -6.80 -0.48 -29.46
CA ALA A 109 -6.57 -1.77 -28.84
C ALA A 109 -5.10 -2.20 -28.95
N GLY A 110 -4.49 -2.06 -30.13
CA GLY A 110 -3.05 -2.31 -30.33
C GLY A 110 -2.17 -1.40 -29.48
N SER A 111 -2.50 -0.11 -29.41
CA SER A 111 -1.78 0.87 -28.58
C SER A 111 -1.88 0.53 -27.08
N ALA A 112 -3.09 0.26 -26.57
CA ALA A 112 -3.31 -0.12 -25.18
C ALA A 112 -2.57 -1.43 -24.82
N LYS A 113 -2.54 -2.40 -25.74
CA LYS A 113 -1.77 -3.64 -25.58
C LYS A 113 -0.28 -3.39 -25.48
N ALA A 114 0.29 -2.56 -26.37
CA ALA A 114 1.71 -2.21 -26.33
C ALA A 114 2.09 -1.51 -25.01
N MET A 115 1.25 -0.59 -24.54
CA MET A 115 1.43 0.07 -23.25
C MET A 115 1.38 -0.91 -22.07
N ALA A 116 0.41 -1.83 -22.07
CA ALA A 116 0.29 -2.84 -21.01
C ALA A 116 1.52 -3.76 -20.96
N VAL A 117 2.05 -4.18 -22.12
CA VAL A 117 3.28 -4.97 -22.19
C VAL A 117 4.48 -4.18 -21.66
N ALA A 118 4.62 -2.91 -22.05
CA ALA A 118 5.69 -2.05 -21.56
C ALA A 118 5.63 -1.92 -20.02
N GLN A 119 4.45 -1.69 -19.45
CA GLN A 119 4.26 -1.60 -18.00
C GLN A 119 4.63 -2.90 -17.27
N VAL A 120 4.29 -4.07 -17.83
CA VAL A 120 4.67 -5.36 -17.24
C VAL A 120 6.19 -5.50 -17.18
N ILE A 121 6.88 -5.11 -18.25
CA ILE A 121 8.35 -5.15 -18.32
C ILE A 121 8.96 -4.15 -17.33
N GLU A 122 8.46 -2.92 -17.28
CA GLU A 122 8.92 -1.90 -16.34
C GLU A 122 8.76 -2.33 -14.88
N CYS A 123 7.61 -2.89 -14.52
CA CYS A 123 7.37 -3.43 -13.18
C CYS A 123 8.32 -4.59 -12.84
N ARG A 124 8.61 -5.46 -13.82
CA ARG A 124 9.56 -6.56 -13.61
C ARG A 124 10.99 -6.06 -13.45
N GLU A 125 11.40 -5.10 -14.26
CA GLU A 125 12.72 -4.50 -14.14
C GLU A 125 12.87 -3.75 -12.81
N ALA A 126 11.85 -3.03 -12.35
CA ALA A 126 11.85 -2.41 -11.03
C ALA A 126 12.02 -3.43 -9.88
N THR A 127 11.50 -4.65 -10.04
CA THR A 127 11.71 -5.74 -9.08
C THR A 127 13.16 -6.22 -9.10
N ASN A 128 13.76 -6.38 -10.29
CA ASN A 128 15.16 -6.73 -10.45
C ASN A 128 16.10 -5.66 -9.86
N GLN A 129 15.81 -4.38 -10.07
CA GLN A 129 16.59 -3.27 -9.51
C GLN A 129 16.59 -3.31 -7.98
N LYS A 130 15.43 -3.51 -7.34
CA LYS A 130 15.34 -3.67 -5.88
C LYS A 130 16.14 -4.88 -5.36
N LEU A 131 16.16 -5.97 -6.13
CA LEU A 131 16.92 -7.16 -5.78
C LEU A 131 18.43 -6.91 -5.85
N LEU A 132 18.90 -6.19 -6.88
CA LEU A 132 20.29 -5.77 -7.00
C LEU A 132 20.70 -4.84 -5.85
N ASP A 133 19.87 -3.86 -5.51
CA ASP A 133 20.11 -2.94 -4.38
C ASP A 133 20.25 -3.70 -3.06
N PHE A 134 19.39 -4.71 -2.85
CA PHE A 134 19.46 -5.59 -1.69
C PHE A 134 20.79 -6.37 -1.66
N TYR A 135 21.18 -7.00 -2.76
CA TYR A 135 22.46 -7.74 -2.83
C TYR A 135 23.67 -6.83 -2.64
N MET A 136 23.65 -5.62 -3.20
CA MET A 136 24.71 -4.63 -2.99
C MET A 136 24.83 -4.25 -1.51
N THR A 137 23.69 -4.04 -0.85
CA THR A 137 23.64 -3.73 0.60
C THR A 137 24.21 -4.89 1.43
N LEU A 138 23.82 -6.14 1.12
CA LEU A 138 24.37 -7.33 1.78
C LEU A 138 25.88 -7.43 1.60
N TYR A 139 26.37 -7.26 0.36
CA TYR A 139 27.81 -7.30 0.07
C TYR A 139 28.58 -6.25 0.87
N GLN A 140 28.10 -5.00 0.86
CA GLN A 140 28.71 -3.91 1.62
C GLN A 140 28.80 -4.24 3.11
N ASN A 141 27.73 -4.75 3.72
CA ASN A 141 27.69 -5.13 5.13
C ASN A 141 28.68 -6.26 5.47
N LEU A 142 28.86 -7.23 4.57
CA LEU A 142 29.83 -8.32 4.74
C LEU A 142 31.28 -7.84 4.62
N THR A 143 31.54 -6.83 3.78
CA THR A 143 32.90 -6.29 3.57
C THR A 143 33.33 -5.24 4.61
N GLN A 144 32.42 -4.74 5.43
CA GLN A 144 32.69 -3.74 6.47
C GLN A 144 32.94 -4.35 7.87
N GLN A 145 33.02 -5.69 7.97
CA GLN A 145 33.45 -6.43 9.16
C GLN A 145 34.94 -6.74 9.12
#